data_AF-A0A8J9ZVV7-F1
#
_entry.id   AF-A0A8J9ZVV7-F1
#
_cell.length_a   1.000
_cell.length_b   1.000
_cell.length_c   1.000
_cell.angle_alpha   90.00
_cell.angle_beta   90.00
_cell.angle_gamma   90.00
#
_symmetry.space_group_name_H-M   'P 1'
#
loop_
_entity.id
_entity.type
_entity.pdbx_description
1 polymer ?
#
loop_
_entity_poly.entity_id
_entity_poly.type
_entity_poly.pdbx_seq_one_letter_code
_entity_poly.pdbx_strand_id
1 'polypeptide(L)'
;MTKDVKAEFTIPLPGYYISEPDPLETTDREHVFTLSQATQVYMLAADDAEKKNSQATQVYMLAADDAEKKNRWMEVLDRCAKV
;
A
#
# COMPACT_ATOMS: atom_id res chain seq x y z
N MET A 1 -8.40 -0.16 32.85
CA MET A 1 -7.09 -0.02 32.17
C MET A 1 -7.31 -0.24 30.68
N THR A 2 -7.60 0.83 29.95
CA THR A 2 -7.56 0.84 28.49
C THR A 2 -6.11 0.65 28.08
N LYS A 3 -5.81 -0.46 27.40
CA LYS A 3 -4.49 -0.63 26.78
C LYS A 3 -4.41 0.39 25.65
N ASP A 4 -3.56 1.40 25.79
CA ASP A 4 -3.13 2.22 24.66
C ASP A 4 -2.53 1.27 23.61
N VAL A 5 -3.31 0.96 22.57
CA VAL A 5 -2.83 0.20 21.43
C VAL A 5 -1.94 1.14 20.64
N LYS A 6 -0.64 1.13 20.95
CA LYS A 6 0.35 1.81 20.15
C LYS A 6 0.58 0.96 18.89
N ALA A 7 0.17 1.49 17.74
CA ALA A 7 0.46 0.84 16.46
C ALA A 7 1.98 0.80 16.25
N GLU A 8 2.52 -0.39 15.95
CA GLU A 8 3.95 -0.56 15.63
C GLU A 8 4.29 0.04 14.25
N PHE A 9 3.29 0.11 13.36
CA PHE A 9 3.43 0.62 12.01
C PHE A 9 2.14 1.33 11.58
N THR A 10 2.28 2.46 10.87
CA THR A 10 1.14 3.24 10.38
C THR A 10 1.33 3.53 8.88
N ILE A 11 0.32 3.20 8.09
CA ILE A 11 0.28 3.50 6.64
C ILE A 11 -0.60 4.73 6.44
N PRO A 12 -0.08 5.83 5.86
CA PRO A 12 -0.93 6.95 5.46
C PRO A 12 -1.73 6.54 4.21
N LEU A 13 -3.01 6.23 4.39
CA LEU A 13 -3.88 5.75 3.31
C LEU A 13 -4.11 6.73 2.13
N PRO A 14 -4.07 8.07 2.30
CA PRO A 14 -4.28 8.98 1.17
C PRO A 14 -3.30 8.75 0.03
N GLY A 15 -3.83 8.57 -1.19
CA GLY A 15 -3.05 8.33 -2.40
C GLY A 15 -2.58 6.88 -2.60
N TYR A 16 -3.01 5.94 -1.75
CA TYR A 16 -2.91 4.52 -2.02
C TYR A 16 -4.09 4.02 -2.85
N TYR A 17 -3.82 3.03 -3.70
CA TYR A 17 -4.78 2.32 -4.53
C TYR A 17 -4.89 0.88 -4.03
N ILE A 18 -6.13 0.41 -3.86
CA ILE A 18 -6.41 -0.95 -3.48
C ILE A 18 -6.64 -1.76 -4.76
N SER A 19 -5.96 -2.89 -4.90
CA SER A 19 -6.08 -3.77 -6.07
C SER A 19 -6.00 -5.23 -5.67
N GLU A 20 -6.41 -6.12 -6.57
CA GLU A 20 -6.04 -7.52 -6.46
C GLU A 20 -4.52 -7.69 -6.70
N PRO A 21 -3.88 -8.70 -6.09
CA PRO A 21 -2.46 -8.94 -6.32
C PRO A 21 -2.20 -9.20 -7.80
N ASP A 22 -1.02 -8.77 -8.27
CA ASP A 22 -0.61 -9.01 -9.64
C ASP A 22 -0.47 -10.53 -9.85
N PRO A 23 -0.98 -11.12 -10.94
CA PRO A 23 -0.90 -12.55 -11.17
C PRO A 23 0.55 -13.06 -11.30
N LEU A 24 1.54 -12.17 -11.51
CA LEU A 24 2.96 -12.50 -11.49
C LEU A 24 3.53 -12.57 -10.06
N GLU A 25 2.89 -11.94 -9.08
CA GLU A 25 3.22 -12.07 -7.66
C GLU A 25 2.50 -13.28 -7.06
N THR A 26 3.09 -14.45 -7.27
CA THR A 26 2.55 -15.70 -6.70
C THR A 26 2.77 -15.70 -5.19
N THR A 27 1.68 -15.64 -4.43
CA THR A 27 1.68 -15.92 -3.00
C THR A 27 0.82 -17.15 -2.74
N ASP A 28 1.30 -18.09 -1.92
CA ASP A 28 0.52 -19.26 -1.46
C ASP A 28 -0.63 -18.88 -0.51
N ARG A 29 -0.84 -17.58 -0.26
CA ARG A 29 -1.87 -17.07 0.64
C ARG A 29 -3.15 -16.79 -0.14
N GLU A 30 -4.24 -17.33 0.37
CA GLU A 30 -5.59 -17.03 -0.13
C GLU A 30 -6.10 -15.68 0.40
N HIS A 31 -7.11 -15.12 -0.26
CA HIS A 31 -7.77 -13.88 0.16
C HIS A 31 -6.84 -12.67 0.33
N VAL A 32 -5.92 -12.52 -0.62
CA VAL A 32 -4.93 -11.44 -0.65
C VAL A 32 -5.42 -10.25 -1.49
N PHE A 33 -5.02 -9.05 -1.07
CA PHE A 33 -5.15 -7.81 -1.81
C PHE A 33 -3.91 -6.93 -1.61
N THR A 34 -3.70 -5.96 -2.49
CA THR A 34 -2.55 -5.07 -2.47
C THR A 34 -2.98 -3.63 -2.26
N LEU A 35 -2.16 -2.89 -1.50
CA LEU A 35 -2.19 -1.45 -1.36
C LEU A 35 -0.96 -0.88 -2.07
N SER A 36 -1.15 -0.11 -3.14
CA SER A 36 -0.07 0.44 -3.93
C SER A 36 -0.10 1.96 -3.99
N GLN A 37 1.06 2.61 -3.92
CA GLN A 37 1.20 4.06 -4.10
C GLN A 37 2.36 4.33 -5.05
N ALA A 38 2.12 5.20 -6.04
CA ALA A 38 3.17 5.75 -6.86
C ALA A 38 3.89 6.85 -6.08
N THR A 39 5.16 6.62 -5.77
CA THR A 39 6.02 7.57 -5.08
C THR A 39 7.01 8.16 -6.08
N GLN A 40 7.01 9.49 -6.22
CA GLN A 40 8.05 10.17 -6.99
C GLN A 40 9.30 10.31 -6.12
N VAL A 41 10.41 9.76 -6.61
CA VAL A 41 11.72 9.88 -5.97
C VAL A 41 12.53 10.90 -6.75
N TYR A 42 12.71 12.07 -6.15
CA TYR A 42 13.60 13.09 -6.69
C TYR A 42 15.02 12.84 -6.17
N MET A 43 15.89 12.36 -7.06
CA MET A 43 17.31 12.26 -6.74
C MET A 43 17.98 13.58 -7.11
N LEU A 44 18.38 14.34 -6.10
CA LEU A 44 19.21 15.53 -6.27
C LEU A 44 20.67 15.09 -6.24
N ALA A 45 21.25 14.79 -7.40
CA ALA A 45 22.69 14.59 -7.52
C ALA A 45 23.38 15.96 -7.49
N ALA A 46 24.42 16.10 -6.66
CA ALA A 46 25.08 17.38 -6.40
C ALA A 46 25.93 17.92 -7.56
N ASP A 47 26.18 17.13 -8.62
CA ASP A 47 27.19 17.46 -9.63
C ASP A 47 26.74 17.37 -11.10
N ASP A 48 25.49 17.04 -11.40
CA ASP A 48 25.02 17.02 -12.79
C ASP A 48 23.61 17.59 -12.90
N ALA A 49 23.42 18.53 -13.82
CA ALA A 49 22.22 19.33 -14.00
C ALA A 49 20.99 18.53 -14.50
N GLU A 50 21.04 17.20 -14.44
CA GLU A 50 19.93 16.31 -14.75
C GLU A 50 19.15 15.94 -13.47
N LYS A 51 18.03 16.62 -13.25
CA LYS A 51 16.99 16.12 -12.33
C LYS A 51 16.44 14.81 -12.90
N LYS A 52 16.97 13.67 -12.50
CA LYS A 52 16.37 12.37 -12.80
C LYS A 52 15.13 12.19 -11.92
N ASN A 53 13.96 12.25 -12.54
CA ASN A 53 12.70 11.85 -11.93
C ASN A 53 12.57 10.34 -12.07
N SER A 54 12.63 9.61 -10.96
CA SER A 54 12.38 8.16 -10.94
C SER A 54 11.05 7.89 -10.24
N GLN A 55 10.17 7.15 -10.90
CA GLN A 55 8.93 6.68 -10.30
C GLN A 55 9.22 5.34 -9.60
N ALA A 56 8.99 5.29 -8.29
CA ALA A 56 9.00 4.05 -7.53
C ALA A 56 7.57 3.73 -7.08
N THR A 57 7.20 2.45 -7.05
CA THR A 57 5.89 2.02 -6.55
C THR A 57 6.10 1.33 -5.22
N GLN A 58 5.45 1.83 -4.17
CA GLN A 58 5.39 1.16 -2.87
C GLN A 58 4.16 0.24 -2.86
N VAL A 59 4.36 -1.04 -2.54
CA VAL A 59 3.29 -2.05 -2.51
C VAL A 59 3.29 -2.76 -1.16
N TYR A 60 2.11 -2.84 -0.52
CA TYR A 60 1.86 -3.68 0.64
C TYR A 60 0.90 -4.80 0.25
N MET A 61 1.28 -6.04 0.57
CA MET A 61 0.45 -7.22 0.36
C MET A 61 -0.20 -7.61 1.69
N LEU A 62 -1.53 -7.66 1.71
CA LEU A 62 -2.33 -7.98 2.88
C LEU A 62 -3.13 -9.24 2.62
N ALA A 63 -3.10 -10.17 3.57
CA ALA A 63 -3.92 -11.36 3.56
C ALA A 63 -5.01 -11.23 4.62
N ALA A 64 -6.24 -11.59 4.26
CA ALA A 64 -7.33 -11.76 5.21
C ALA A 64 -7.54 -13.26 5.49
N ASP A 65 -8.12 -13.59 6.64
CA ASP A 65 -8.44 -14.98 6.96
C ASP A 65 -9.49 -15.57 6.00
N ASP A 66 -10.40 -14.73 5.49
CA ASP A 66 -11.57 -15.14 4.71
C ASP A 66 -11.92 -14.12 3.62
N ALA A 67 -12.62 -14.57 2.56
CA ALA A 67 -13.06 -13.72 1.45
C ALA A 67 -13.98 -12.57 1.87
N GLU A 68 -14.91 -12.80 2.80
CA GLU A 68 -15.83 -11.75 3.27
C GLU A 68 -15.06 -10.62 3.97
N LYS A 69 -14.10 -11.00 4.82
CA LYS A 69 -13.20 -10.02 5.44
C LYS A 69 -12.43 -9.26 4.37
N LYS A 70 -11.76 -9.94 3.44
CA LYS A 70 -11.02 -9.28 2.33
C LYS A 70 -11.86 -8.19 1.69
N ASN A 71 -13.09 -8.52 1.26
CA ASN A 71 -13.97 -7.57 0.58
C ASN A 71 -14.33 -6.37 1.47
N ARG A 72 -14.66 -6.62 2.74
CA ARG A 72 -14.95 -5.56 3.70
C ARG A 72 -13.75 -4.65 3.95
N TRP A 73 -12.56 -5.23 4.06
CA TRP A 73 -11.31 -4.47 4.24
C TRP A 73 -11.02 -3.61 2.99
N MET A 74 -11.14 -4.17 1.79
CA MET A 74 -10.95 -3.43 0.55
C MET A 74 -11.92 -2.24 0.45
N GLU A 75 -13.21 -2.43 0.76
CA GLU A 75 -14.20 -1.35 0.74
C GLU A 75 -13.88 -0.22 1.74
N VAL A 76 -13.53 -0.58 2.98
CA VAL A 76 -13.21 0.41 4.02
C VAL A 76 -11.93 1.18 3.65
N LEU A 77 -10.90 0.48 3.18
CA LEU A 77 -9.64 1.11 2.80
C LEU A 77 -9.80 2.01 1.57
N ASP A 78 -10.57 1.57 0.56
CA ASP A 78 -10.88 2.38 -0.62
C ASP A 78 -11.60 3.68 -0.24
N ARG A 79 -12.56 3.60 0.68
CA ARG A 79 -13.24 4.79 1.20
C ARG A 79 -12.29 5.72 1.92
N CYS A 80 -11.39 5.20 2.76
CA CYS A 80 -10.42 5.99 3.51
C CYS A 80 -9.33 6.62 2.63
N ALA A 81 -8.91 5.95 1.56
CA ALA A 81 -7.88 6.45 0.64
C ALA A 81 -8.37 7.62 -0.24
N LYS A 82 -9.70 7.75 -0.39
CA LYS A 82 -10.38 8.78 -1.20
C LYS A 82 -10.83 10.02 -0.40
N VAL A 83 -10.63 10.04 0.92
CA VAL A 83 -10.93 11.21 1.78
C VAL A 83 -9.82 12.24 1.68
#